data_AF-A0A5D4SWJ1-F1
#
_entry.id   AF-A0A5D4SWJ1-F1
#
_cell.length_a   1.000
_cell.length_b   1.000
_cell.length_c   1.000
_cell.angle_alpha   90.00
_cell.angle_beta   90.00
_cell.angle_gamma   90.00
#
_symmetry.space_group_name_H-M   'P 1'
#
loop_
_entity.id
_entity.type
_entity.pdbx_description
1 polymer ?
#
loop_
_entity_poly.entity_id
_entity_poly.type
_entity_poly.pdbx_seq_one_letter_code
_entity_poly.pdbx_strand_id
1 'polypeptide(L)'
;MYWKLRIPLLLCSFGVISGFVQMFHHLIFTNLSYLINSVIFLGLIGIIYTLLEKTRVNEKKVHFSLGVGIILFGISFDYLMV
;
A
#
# COMPACT_ATOMS: atom_id res chain seq x y z
N MET A 1 -13.86 -19.23 -7.96
CA MET A 1 -14.31 -17.92 -7.45
C MET A 1 -13.32 -16.86 -7.91
N TYR A 2 -13.75 -15.96 -8.79
CA TYR A 2 -12.92 -14.90 -9.36
C TYR A 2 -13.22 -13.59 -8.64
N TRP A 3 -12.20 -12.99 -8.03
CA TRP A 3 -12.32 -11.74 -7.28
C TRP A 3 -11.63 -10.61 -8.07
N LYS A 4 -12.21 -9.41 -8.04
CA LYS A 4 -11.58 -8.21 -8.61
C LYS A 4 -10.39 -7.83 -7.72
N LEU A 5 -9.23 -7.65 -8.34
CA LEU A 5 -7.96 -7.32 -7.67
C LEU A 5 -7.94 -5.95 -6.97
N ARG A 6 -8.94 -5.11 -7.25
CA ARG A 6 -9.05 -3.74 -6.72
C ARG A 6 -8.88 -3.67 -5.21
N ILE A 7 -9.62 -4.48 -4.45
CA ILE A 7 -9.59 -4.46 -2.97
C ILE A 7 -8.26 -5.05 -2.44
N PRO A 8 -7.80 -6.24 -2.91
CA PRO A 8 -6.49 -6.78 -2.51
C PRO A 8 -5.31 -5.84 -2.73
N LEU A 9 -5.24 -5.18 -3.90
CA LEU A 9 -4.17 -4.25 -4.23
C LEU A 9 -4.18 -3.01 -3.33
N LEU A 10 -5.37 -2.49 -3.05
CA LEU A 10 -5.52 -1.32 -2.20
C LEU A 10 -5.03 -1.61 -0.77
N LEU A 11 -5.44 -2.76 -0.20
CA LEU A 11 -4.96 -3.23 1.10
C LEU A 11 -3.45 -3.46 1.12
N CYS A 12 -2.90 -4.07 0.07
CA CYS A 12 -1.45 -4.27 -0.03
C CYS A 12 -0.70 -2.94 -0.12
N SER A 13 -1.21 -1.96 -0.87
CA SER A 13 -0.58 -0.64 -0.97
C SER A 13 -0.57 0.09 0.37
N PHE A 14 -1.64 -0.02 1.15
CA PHE A 14 -1.67 0.53 2.50
C PHE A 14 -0.61 -0.10 3.41
N GLY A 15 -0.51 -1.44 3.43
CA GLY A 15 0.48 -2.13 4.26
C GLY A 15 1.92 -1.80 3.89
N VAL A 16 2.24 -1.79 2.60
CA VAL A 16 3.59 -1.45 2.12
C VAL A 16 3.97 -0.02 2.48
N ILE A 17 3.06 0.94 2.30
CA ILE A 17 3.35 2.36 2.56
C ILE A 17 3.37 2.65 4.05
N SER A 18 2.53 1.99 4.84
CA SER A 18 2.53 2.04 6.31
C SER A 18 3.90 1.62 6.86
N GLY A 19 4.36 0.41 6.53
CA GLY A 19 5.67 -0.08 6.95
C GLY A 19 6.81 0.82 6.47
N PHE A 20 6.75 1.31 5.23
CA PHE A 20 7.76 2.23 4.71
C PHE A 20 7.80 3.55 5.49
N VAL A 21 6.65 4.15 5.79
CA VAL A 21 6.60 5.40 6.57
C VAL A 21 7.01 5.21 8.03
N GLN A 22 6.74 4.05 8.61
CA GLN A 22 7.22 3.70 9.97
C GLN A 22 8.73 3.51 10.00
N MET A 23 9.30 2.71 9.08
CA MET A 23 10.74 2.47 9.03
C MET A 23 11.54 3.76 8.76
N PHE A 24 11.05 4.61 7.87
CA PHE A 24 11.71 5.87 7.51
C PHE A 24 11.29 7.05 8.38
N HIS A 25 10.47 6.86 9.41
CA HIS A 25 10.02 7.94 10.28
C HIS A 25 11.20 8.69 10.93
N HIS A 26 12.22 7.94 11.33
CA HIS A 26 13.45 8.50 11.91
C HIS A 26 14.30 9.28 10.89
N LEU A 27 14.32 8.86 9.63
CA LEU A 27 15.19 9.41 8.57
C LEU A 27 14.58 10.60 7.83
N ILE A 28 13.27 10.59 7.60
CA ILE A 28 12.60 11.55 6.70
C ILE A 28 11.69 12.51 7.49
N PHE A 29 11.13 12.07 8.62
CA PHE A 29 9.97 12.73 9.23
C PHE A 29 10.20 13.34 10.61
N THR A 30 11.41 13.22 11.17
CA THR A 30 11.79 13.73 12.49
C THR A 30 11.76 15.27 12.63
N ASN A 31 11.84 16.01 11.52
CA ASN A 31 11.80 17.49 11.52
C ASN A 31 10.59 18.10 10.79
N LEU A 32 9.63 17.28 10.34
CA LEU A 32 8.45 17.75 9.62
C LEU A 32 7.21 17.78 10.52
N SER A 33 6.39 18.81 10.32
CA SER A 33 5.13 18.96 11.03
C SER A 33 4.18 17.81 10.67
N TYR A 34 3.43 17.31 11.65
CA TYR A 34 2.53 16.15 11.53
C TYR A 34 1.56 16.24 10.33
N LEU A 35 1.13 17.46 10.01
CA LEU A 35 0.29 17.77 8.85
C LEU A 35 0.98 17.43 7.52
N ILE A 36 2.26 17.76 7.39
CA ILE A 36 3.02 17.53 6.15
C ILE A 36 3.30 16.03 5.98
N ASN A 37 3.57 15.30 7.06
CA ASN A 37 3.76 13.85 7.03
C ASN A 37 2.51 13.13 6.54
N SER A 38 1.34 13.57 7.02
CA SER A 38 0.05 13.01 6.59
C SER A 38 -0.23 13.26 5.10
N VAL A 39 0.09 14.45 4.60
CA VAL A 39 -0.06 14.79 3.17
C VAL A 39 0.89 13.95 2.30
N ILE A 40 2.14 13.75 2.73
CA ILE A 40 3.12 12.93 2.01
C ILE A 40 2.66 11.46 1.99
N PHE A 41 2.16 10.93 3.11
CA PHE A 41 1.63 9.57 3.19
C PHE A 41 0.46 9.34 2.23
N LEU A 42 -0.55 10.22 2.29
CA LEU A 42 -1.70 10.16 1.39
C LEU A 42 -1.31 10.37 -0.08
N GLY A 43 -0.34 11.26 -0.33
CA GLY A 43 0.21 11.49 -1.67
C GLY A 43 0.89 10.25 -2.25
N LEU A 44 1.71 9.55 -1.45
CA LEU A 44 2.37 8.30 -1.86
C LEU A 44 1.35 7.20 -2.18
N ILE A 45 0.33 7.03 -1.35
CA ILE A 45 -0.78 6.09 -1.60
C ILE A 45 -1.48 6.47 -2.91
N GLY A 46 -1.82 7.75 -3.08
CA GLY A 46 -2.49 8.25 -4.28
C GLY A 46 -1.68 7.99 -5.55
N ILE A 47 -0.37 8.26 -5.55
CA ILE A 47 0.51 8.04 -6.70
C ILE A 47 0.57 6.55 -7.06
N ILE A 48 0.82 5.69 -6.07
CA ILE A 48 0.90 4.24 -6.27
C ILE A 48 -0.44 3.72 -6.80
N TYR A 49 -1.55 4.09 -6.16
CA TYR A 49 -2.88 3.66 -6.58
C TYR A 49 -3.22 4.12 -8.01
N THR A 50 -2.85 5.35 -8.36
CA THR A 50 -3.04 5.89 -9.73
C THR A 50 -2.20 5.12 -10.76
N LEU A 51 -0.97 4.73 -10.42
CA LEU A 51 -0.11 3.87 -11.24
C LEU A 51 -0.73 2.47 -11.46
N LEU A 52 -1.29 1.88 -10.40
CA LEU A 52 -1.98 0.60 -10.46
C LEU A 52 -3.30 0.66 -11.25
N GLU A 53 -4.01 1.79 -11.17
CA GLU A 53 -5.20 2.04 -11.97
C GLU A 53 -4.85 2.22 -13.45
N LYS A 54 -3.79 3.00 -13.76
CA LYS A 54 -3.32 3.23 -15.12
C LYS A 54 -2.83 1.95 -15.81
N THR A 55 -2.27 1.01 -15.06
CA THR A 55 -1.85 -0.31 -15.57
C THR A 55 -3.01 -1.32 -15.71
N ARG A 56 -4.26 -0.93 -15.39
CA ARG A 56 -5.48 -1.76 -15.42
C ARG A 56 -5.38 -3.06 -14.61
N VAL A 57 -4.41 -3.17 -13.70
CA VAL A 57 -4.24 -4.37 -12.87
C VAL A 57 -5.43 -4.52 -11.90
N ASN A 58 -6.04 -3.39 -11.51
CA ASN A 58 -7.25 -3.34 -10.67
C ASN A 58 -8.46 -4.08 -11.27
N GLU A 59 -8.56 -4.17 -12.60
CA GLU A 59 -9.68 -4.82 -13.29
C GLU A 59 -9.44 -6.31 -13.57
N LYS A 60 -8.21 -6.79 -13.38
CA LYS A 60 -7.91 -8.22 -13.56
C LYS A 60 -8.68 -9.05 -12.53
N LYS A 61 -9.38 -10.04 -13.04
CA LYS A 61 -10.01 -11.09 -12.25
C LYS A 61 -8.95 -12.13 -11.93
N VAL A 62 -8.63 -12.30 -10.65
CA VAL A 62 -7.73 -13.36 -10.17
C VAL A 62 -8.47 -14.34 -9.28
N HIS A 63 -7.86 -15.51 -9.12
CA HIS A 63 -8.29 -16.48 -8.12
C HIS A 63 -8.23 -15.84 -6.72
N PHE A 64 -9.23 -16.16 -5.90
CA PHE A 64 -9.32 -15.70 -4.52
C PHE A 64 -8.03 -15.91 -3.72
N SER A 65 -7.35 -17.05 -3.93
CA SER A 65 -6.06 -17.37 -3.28
C SER A 65 -4.96 -16.35 -3.59
N LEU A 66 -4.92 -15.80 -4.81
CA LEU A 66 -3.94 -14.77 -5.18
C LEU A 66 -4.26 -13.44 -4.50
N GLY A 67 -5.55 -13.09 -4.39
CA GLY A 67 -5.98 -11.89 -3.67
C GLY A 67 -5.60 -11.95 -2.20
N VAL A 68 -5.86 -13.08 -1.53
CA VAL A 68 -5.46 -13.29 -0.13
C VAL A 68 -3.94 -13.26 0.03
N GLY A 69 -3.19 -13.87 -0.90
CA GLY A 69 -1.72 -13.82 -0.87
C GLY A 69 -1.16 -12.40 -0.95
N ILE A 70 -1.76 -11.54 -1.78
CA ILE A 70 -1.37 -10.13 -1.90
C ILE A 70 -1.66 -9.33 -0.62
N ILE A 71 -2.81 -9.57 0.01
CA ILE A 71 -3.16 -8.94 1.29
C ILE A 71 -2.19 -9.37 2.39
N LEU A 72 -1.94 -10.68 2.49
CA LEU A 72 -1.00 -11.24 3.46
C LEU A 72 0.43 -10.73 3.23
N PHE A 73 0.83 -10.54 1.97
CA PHE A 73 2.11 -9.94 1.65
C PHE A 73 2.21 -8.51 2.17
N GLY A 74 1.19 -7.67 1.94
CA GLY A 74 1.16 -6.30 2.45
C GLY A 74 1.22 -6.23 3.98
N ILE A 75 0.49 -7.11 4.68
CA ILE A 75 0.50 -7.18 6.16
C ILE A 75 1.85 -7.67 6.69
N SER A 76 2.41 -8.71 6.06
CA SER A 76 3.72 -9.25 6.47
C SER A 76 4.84 -8.23 6.25
N PHE A 77 4.73 -7.44 5.18
CA PHE A 77 5.69 -6.37 4.89
C PHE A 77 5.63 -5.24 5.92
N ASP A 78 4.42 -4.82 6.31
CA ASP A 78 4.20 -3.87 7.40
C ASP A 78 4.83 -4.39 8.70
N TYR A 79 4.52 -5.64 9.08
CA TYR A 79 5.05 -6.26 10.31
C TYR A 79 6.58 -6.43 10.32
N LEU A 80 7.21 -6.61 9.17
CA LEU A 80 8.67 -6.71 9.06
C LEU A 80 9.39 -5.35 9.11
N MET A 81 8.68 -4.26 8.79
CA MET A 81 9.25 -2.91 8.74
C MET A 81 8.94 -2.05 9.97
N VAL A 82 8.02 -2.49 10.83
CA VAL A 82 7.80 -1.99 12.20
C VAL A 82 8.94 -2.43 13.11
#